data_AF-A0A7V9HIL4-F1
#
_entry.id   AF-A0A7V9HIL4-F1
#
_cell.length_a   1.000
_cell.length_b   1.000
_cell.length_c   1.000
_cell.angle_alpha   90.00
_cell.angle_beta   90.00
_cell.angle_gamma   90.00
#
_symmetry.space_group_name_H-M   'P 1'
#
loop_
_entity.id
_entity.type
_entity.pdbx_description
1 polymer ?
#
loop_
_entity_poly.entity_id
_entity_poly.type
_entity_poly.pdbx_seq_one_letter_code
_entity_poly.pdbx_strand_id
1 'polypeptide(L)'
;MPIRRVLVSPSSAKHQANWPASTWLLFAGSLLGLAAFLYPFILPSLLRAIGTPARLPGVEGPLVLAGVALCCVFLLVTRFAAARQLTANPAKTAALLGAIVALDASLRLVPSLGGATSIFLLIILVGAVFGAELGFLTGALTLFLSAFLTGGVGPWLPFQMLGAGW
;
A
#
# COMPACT_ATOMS: atom_id res chain seq x y z
N MET A 1 10.43 -64.75 3.19
CA MET A 1 10.68 -63.32 3.49
C MET A 1 9.37 -62.56 3.34
N PRO A 2 8.77 -61.97 4.39
CA PRO A 2 7.54 -61.20 4.26
C PRO A 2 7.84 -59.73 3.94
N ILE A 3 7.16 -59.19 2.93
CA ILE A 3 7.27 -57.79 2.50
C ILE A 3 6.36 -56.95 3.41
N ARG A 4 6.94 -56.10 4.27
CA ARG A 4 6.19 -55.12 5.07
C ARG A 4 5.68 -54.01 4.15
N ARG A 5 4.36 -53.89 4.00
CA ARG A 5 3.72 -52.67 3.47
C ARG A 5 3.93 -51.54 4.47
N VAL A 6 4.65 -50.51 4.06
CA VAL A 6 4.71 -49.24 4.77
C VAL A 6 3.38 -48.52 4.51
N LEU A 7 2.52 -48.51 5.53
CA LEU A 7 1.30 -47.69 5.58
C LEU A 7 1.74 -46.22 5.69
N VAL A 8 1.68 -45.51 4.57
CA VAL A 8 1.83 -44.04 4.57
C VAL A 8 0.52 -43.46 5.11
N SER A 9 0.57 -42.99 6.34
CA SER A 9 -0.50 -42.18 6.95
C SER A 9 -0.68 -40.90 6.13
N PRO A 10 -1.89 -40.56 5.66
CA PRO A 10 -2.14 -39.26 5.08
C PRO A 10 -2.10 -38.21 6.20
N SER A 11 -0.98 -37.50 6.27
CA SER A 11 -0.84 -36.24 7.01
C SER A 11 -1.98 -35.31 6.60
N SER A 12 -3.00 -35.20 7.46
CA SER A 12 -4.05 -34.19 7.37
C SER A 12 -3.41 -32.83 7.70
N ALA A 13 -2.76 -32.24 6.70
CA ALA A 13 -2.35 -30.85 6.72
C ALA A 13 -3.64 -30.01 6.71
N LYS A 14 -4.14 -29.69 7.91
CA LYS A 14 -5.05 -28.57 8.09
C LYS A 14 -4.31 -27.35 7.56
N HIS A 15 -4.64 -26.94 6.34
CA HIS A 15 -4.25 -25.65 5.79
C HIS A 15 -5.00 -24.60 6.63
N GLN A 16 -4.49 -24.34 7.84
CA GLN A 16 -4.97 -23.23 8.64
C GLN A 16 -4.76 -21.99 7.77
N ALA A 17 -5.86 -21.35 7.39
CA ALA A 17 -5.86 -20.14 6.59
C ALA A 17 -5.32 -19.01 7.46
N ASN A 18 -4.01 -19.04 7.67
CA ASN A 18 -3.27 -18.04 8.40
C ASN A 18 -3.10 -16.89 7.43
N TRP A 19 -4.16 -16.07 7.29
CA TRP A 19 -4.08 -14.87 6.48
C TRP A 19 -2.85 -14.08 6.94
N PRO A 20 -1.87 -13.85 6.05
CA PRO A 20 -0.66 -13.17 6.45
C PRO A 20 -1.06 -11.77 6.93
N ALA A 21 -0.37 -11.25 7.95
CA ALA A 21 -0.67 -9.94 8.56
C ALA A 21 -0.81 -8.82 7.52
N SER A 22 -0.09 -8.93 6.41
CA SER A 22 -0.23 -8.12 5.21
C SER A 22 -1.64 -7.96 4.67
N THR A 23 -2.43 -9.03 4.67
CA THR A 23 -3.80 -9.00 4.13
C THR A 23 -4.68 -8.08 4.98
N TRP A 24 -4.58 -8.19 6.31
CA TRP A 24 -5.30 -7.32 7.24
C TRP A 24 -4.93 -5.84 7.07
N LEU A 25 -3.67 -5.57 6.74
CA LEU A 25 -3.18 -4.21 6.51
C LEU A 25 -3.64 -3.63 5.19
N LEU A 26 -3.70 -4.45 4.14
CA LEU A 26 -4.30 -4.05 2.87
C LEU A 26 -5.79 -3.78 3.07
N PHE A 27 -6.51 -4.62 3.82
CA PHE A 27 -7.89 -4.33 4.19
C PHE A 27 -8.03 -3.03 4.98
N ALA A 28 -7.16 -2.77 5.96
CA ALA A 28 -7.13 -1.52 6.69
C ALA A 28 -6.84 -0.33 5.76
N GLY A 29 -5.95 -0.51 4.78
CA GLY A 29 -5.67 0.46 3.72
C GLY A 29 -6.87 0.72 2.81
N SER A 30 -7.65 -0.31 2.46
CA SER A 30 -8.90 -0.14 1.70
C SER A 30 -9.92 0.64 2.52
N LEU A 31 -10.04 0.32 3.82
CA LEU A 31 -10.97 0.97 4.73
C LEU A 31 -10.58 2.44 4.95
N LEU A 32 -9.29 2.72 5.06
CA LEU A 32 -8.74 4.08 5.14
C LEU A 32 -9.00 4.83 3.84
N GLY A 33 -8.82 4.19 2.68
CA GLY A 33 -9.19 4.75 1.38
C GLY A 33 -10.67 5.10 1.30
N LEU A 34 -11.54 4.15 1.64
CA LEU A 34 -12.98 4.36 1.67
C LEU A 34 -13.36 5.51 2.59
N ALA A 35 -12.83 5.52 3.82
CA ALA A 35 -13.07 6.58 4.79
C ALA A 35 -12.60 7.95 4.25
N ALA A 36 -11.41 8.02 3.65
CA ALA A 36 -10.87 9.25 3.09
C ALA A 36 -11.75 9.79 1.95
N PHE A 37 -12.18 8.93 1.01
CA PHE A 37 -13.01 9.36 -0.12
C PHE A 37 -14.47 9.64 0.26
N LEU A 38 -15.03 8.97 1.27
CA LEU A 38 -16.41 9.18 1.71
C LEU A 38 -16.55 10.32 2.74
N TYR A 39 -15.48 10.63 3.48
CA TYR A 39 -15.46 11.70 4.48
C TYR A 39 -16.07 13.04 4.01
N PRO A 40 -15.73 13.60 2.83
CA PRO A 40 -16.30 14.88 2.39
C PRO A 40 -17.82 14.84 2.17
N PHE A 41 -18.42 13.66 2.01
CA PHE A 41 -19.86 13.50 1.85
C PHE A 41 -20.56 13.23 3.17
N ILE A 42 -19.95 12.41 4.03
CA ILE A 42 -20.53 12.00 5.32
C ILE A 42 -20.43 13.13 6.33
N LEU A 43 -19.28 13.78 6.47
CA LEU A 43 -19.06 14.71 7.56
C LEU A 43 -19.98 15.94 7.51
N PRO A 44 -20.20 16.62 6.36
CA PRO A 44 -21.14 17.73 6.31
C PRO A 44 -22.58 17.32 6.64
N SER A 45 -22.98 16.09 6.27
CA SER A 45 -24.32 15.57 6.59
C SER A 45 -24.47 15.29 8.09
N LEU A 46 -23.44 14.75 8.73
CA LEU A 46 -23.41 14.44 10.16
C LEU A 46 -23.36 15.71 11.01
N LEU A 47 -22.48 16.67 10.67
CA LEU A 47 -22.37 17.96 11.38
C LEU A 47 -23.68 18.77 11.32
N ARG A 48 -24.38 18.74 10.18
CA ARG A 48 -25.69 19.36 10.00
C ARG A 48 -26.76 18.69 10.88
N ALA A 49 -26.70 17.38 11.09
CA ALA A 49 -27.63 16.66 11.95
C ALA A 49 -27.45 16.97 13.45
N ILE A 50 -26.22 17.24 13.88
CA ILE A 50 -25.89 17.59 15.29
C ILE A 50 -25.82 19.10 15.55
N GLY A 51 -26.23 19.94 14.59
CA GLY A 51 -26.32 21.40 14.75
C GLY A 51 -24.98 22.12 14.90
N THR A 52 -23.86 21.51 14.50
CA THR A 52 -22.53 22.14 14.57
C THR A 52 -22.18 22.82 13.25
N PRO A 53 -21.53 24.01 13.28
CA PRO A 53 -21.10 24.68 12.06
C PRO A 53 -20.10 23.80 11.30
N ALA A 54 -20.36 23.61 10.00
CA ALA A 54 -19.82 22.54 9.15
C ALA A 54 -18.32 22.60 8.79
N ARG A 55 -17.51 23.37 9.53
CA ARG A 55 -16.10 23.60 9.18
C ARG A 55 -15.16 23.15 10.30
N LEU A 56 -14.71 21.90 10.22
CA LEU A 56 -13.54 21.46 10.97
C LEU A 56 -12.25 22.07 10.35
N PRO A 57 -11.24 22.40 11.17
CA PRO A 57 -9.97 22.99 10.72
C PRO A 57 -9.24 22.12 9.69
N GLY A 58 -8.43 22.72 8.81
CA GLY A 58 -7.72 22.09 7.68
C GLY A 58 -6.60 21.09 8.02
N VAL A 59 -6.75 20.32 9.09
CA VAL A 59 -5.83 19.28 9.58
C VAL A 59 -6.10 17.92 8.92
N GLU A 60 -7.22 17.79 8.22
CA GLU A 60 -7.69 16.54 7.60
C GLU A 60 -6.72 15.97 6.57
N GLY A 61 -6.17 16.80 5.68
CA GLY A 61 -5.18 16.37 4.68
C GLY A 61 -3.93 15.75 5.33
N PRO A 62 -3.27 16.46 6.27
CA PRO A 62 -2.18 15.91 7.07
C PRO A 62 -2.52 14.61 7.82
N LEU A 63 -3.74 14.47 8.34
CA LEU A 63 -4.16 13.25 9.05
C LEU A 63 -4.27 12.04 8.12
N VAL A 64 -4.89 12.20 6.94
CA VAL A 64 -4.94 11.11 5.94
C VAL A 64 -3.54 10.76 5.47
N LEU A 65 -2.67 11.75 5.24
CA LEU A 65 -1.26 11.52 4.91
C LEU A 65 -0.53 10.73 6.00
N ALA A 66 -0.69 11.09 7.26
CA ALA A 66 -0.13 10.36 8.39
C ALA A 66 -0.65 8.92 8.43
N GLY A 67 -1.95 8.71 8.21
CA GLY A 67 -2.57 7.38 8.17
C GLY A 67 -2.02 6.49 7.05
N VAL A 68 -1.90 7.02 5.83
CA VAL A 68 -1.32 6.29 4.69
C VAL A 68 0.17 6.00 4.93
N ALA A 69 0.92 6.97 5.45
CA ALA A 69 2.33 6.78 5.78
C ALA A 69 2.54 5.69 6.85
N LEU A 70 1.72 5.68 7.91
CA LEU A 70 1.73 4.64 8.93
C LEU A 70 1.40 3.26 8.34
N CYS A 71 0.41 3.18 7.45
CA CYS A 71 0.10 1.95 6.72
C CYS A 71 1.32 1.44 5.92
N CYS A 72 1.97 2.32 5.17
CA CYS A 72 3.19 1.97 4.42
C CYS A 72 4.31 1.48 5.34
N VAL A 73 4.56 2.16 6.46
CA VAL A 73 5.58 1.74 7.44
C VAL A 73 5.26 0.35 8.00
N PHE A 74 4.02 0.08 8.36
CA PHE A 74 3.64 -1.20 8.93
C PHE A 74 3.71 -2.34 7.90
N LEU A 75 3.34 -2.09 6.64
CA LEU A 75 3.56 -3.02 5.52
C LEU A 75 5.06 -3.32 5.35
N LEU A 76 5.93 -2.30 5.33
CA LEU A 76 7.39 -2.50 5.25
C LEU A 76 7.93 -3.34 6.41
N VAL A 77 7.51 -3.06 7.64
CA VAL A 77 7.94 -3.80 8.84
C VAL A 77 7.51 -5.27 8.74
N THR A 78 6.26 -5.53 8.38
CA THR A 78 5.76 -6.91 8.25
C THR A 78 6.43 -7.67 7.10
N ARG A 79 6.72 -7.01 5.97
CA ARG A 79 7.47 -7.58 4.85
C ARG A 79 8.89 -7.96 5.23
N PHE A 80 9.61 -7.08 5.90
CA PHE A 80 11.00 -7.37 6.30
C PHE A 80 11.06 -8.42 7.41
N ALA A 81 10.06 -8.46 8.30
CA ALA A 81 9.91 -9.54 9.27
C ALA A 81 9.69 -10.89 8.57
N ALA A 82 8.78 -10.96 7.59
CA ALA A 82 8.52 -12.17 6.81
C ALA A 82 9.73 -12.61 5.96
N ALA A 83 10.43 -11.65 5.34
CA ALA A 83 11.63 -11.93 4.55
C ALA A 83 12.72 -12.62 5.38
N ARG A 84 12.91 -12.17 6.63
CA ARG A 84 13.85 -12.80 7.58
C ARG A 84 13.50 -14.26 7.89
N GLN A 85 12.21 -14.59 7.98
CA GLN A 85 11.75 -15.95 8.26
C GLN A 85 12.00 -16.90 7.08
N LEU A 86 11.93 -16.39 5.85
CA LEU A 86 12.11 -17.16 4.61
C LEU A 86 13.59 -17.25 4.16
N THR A 87 14.55 -16.90 5.02
CA THR A 87 15.99 -16.81 4.67
C THR A 87 16.29 -15.86 3.50
N ALA A 88 15.34 -14.99 3.14
CA ALA A 88 15.55 -13.96 2.12
C ALA A 88 16.31 -12.78 2.75
N ASN A 89 17.15 -12.12 1.96
CA ASN A 89 17.89 -10.95 2.44
C ASN A 89 16.98 -9.70 2.42
N PRO A 90 16.51 -9.19 3.58
CA PRO A 90 15.62 -8.03 3.62
C PRO A 90 16.26 -6.76 3.04
N ALA A 91 17.58 -6.63 3.12
CA ALA A 91 18.29 -5.49 2.55
C ALA A 91 18.19 -5.48 1.02
N LYS A 92 18.23 -6.65 0.38
CA LYS A 92 18.05 -6.77 -1.08
C LYS A 92 16.65 -6.34 -1.50
N THR A 93 15.62 -6.75 -0.77
CA THR A 93 14.23 -6.36 -1.06
C THR A 93 14.02 -4.86 -0.85
N ALA A 94 14.56 -4.29 0.22
CA ALA A 94 14.50 -2.85 0.48
C ALA A 94 15.22 -2.05 -0.62
N ALA A 95 16.40 -2.50 -1.05
CA ALA A 95 17.16 -1.87 -2.13
C ALA A 95 16.41 -1.93 -3.47
N LEU A 96 15.81 -3.08 -3.79
CA LEU A 96 14.99 -3.23 -5.00
C LEU A 96 13.78 -2.31 -4.98
N LEU A 97 13.04 -2.27 -3.87
CA LEU A 97 11.88 -1.39 -3.72
C LEU A 97 12.28 0.07 -3.88
N GLY A 98 13.34 0.51 -3.19
CA GLY A 98 13.84 1.88 -3.30
C GLY A 98 14.30 2.24 -4.72
N ALA A 99 14.99 1.32 -5.41
CA ALA A 99 15.43 1.54 -6.79
C ALA A 99 14.24 1.68 -7.75
N ILE A 100 13.23 0.82 -7.63
CA ILE A 100 12.01 0.90 -8.45
C ILE A 100 11.26 2.21 -8.18
N VAL A 101 11.06 2.58 -6.91
CA VAL A 101 10.39 3.83 -6.52
C VAL A 101 11.14 5.06 -7.06
N ALA A 102 12.48 5.06 -7.02
CA ALA A 102 13.28 6.15 -7.54
C ALA A 102 13.19 6.27 -9.07
N LEU A 103 13.23 5.15 -9.79
CA LEU A 103 13.04 5.11 -11.24
C LEU A 103 11.65 5.64 -11.62
N ASP A 104 10.63 5.18 -10.91
CA ASP A 104 9.24 5.53 -11.17
C ASP A 104 8.95 7.01 -10.85
N ALA A 105 9.52 7.53 -9.76
CA ALA A 105 9.42 8.94 -9.41
C ALA A 105 10.14 9.85 -10.43
N SER A 106 11.26 9.37 -11.01
CA SER A 106 11.99 10.06 -12.06
C SER A 106 11.22 10.08 -13.39
N LEU A 107 10.52 8.99 -13.72
CA LEU A 107 9.66 8.92 -14.92
C LEU A 107 8.56 9.98 -14.91
N ARG A 108 8.06 10.36 -13.73
CA ARG A 108 7.06 11.43 -13.60
C ARG A 108 7.59 12.82 -13.93
N LEU A 109 8.91 13.02 -13.94
CA LEU A 109 9.53 14.28 -14.37
C LEU A 109 9.61 14.38 -15.90
N VAL A 110 9.51 13.25 -16.60
CA VAL A 110 9.47 13.23 -18.06
C VAL A 110 8.07 13.65 -18.52
N PRO A 111 7.94 14.61 -19.46
CA PRO A 111 6.64 15.06 -19.94
C PRO A 111 5.85 13.89 -20.52
N SER A 112 4.60 13.76 -20.07
CA SER A 112 3.68 12.71 -20.52
C SER A 112 3.37 12.85 -22.01
N LEU A 113 3.59 11.80 -22.78
CA LEU A 113 3.11 11.73 -24.17
C LEU A 113 1.58 11.55 -24.15
N GLY A 114 0.83 12.58 -24.51
CA GLY A 114 -0.63 12.51 -24.66
C GLY A 114 -1.43 12.40 -23.34
N GLY A 115 -0.88 12.86 -22.22
CA GLY A 115 -1.56 12.86 -20.92
C GLY A 115 -1.54 11.51 -20.17
N ALA A 116 -0.94 10.46 -20.77
CA ALA A 116 -0.67 9.21 -20.08
C ALA A 116 0.63 9.31 -19.29
N THR A 117 0.56 9.16 -17.97
CA THR A 117 1.74 9.14 -17.10
C THR A 117 2.35 7.73 -17.10
N SER A 118 3.63 7.62 -17.45
CA SER A 118 4.36 6.32 -17.49
C SER A 118 4.44 5.60 -16.14
N ILE A 119 4.15 6.32 -15.05
CA ILE A 119 4.25 5.83 -13.68
C ILE A 119 3.31 4.65 -13.40
N PHE A 120 2.09 4.71 -13.94
CA PHE A 120 1.09 3.67 -13.69
C PHE A 120 1.49 2.33 -14.32
N LEU A 121 2.23 2.36 -15.44
CA LEU A 121 2.72 1.13 -16.07
C LEU A 121 3.65 0.38 -15.13
N LEU A 122 4.59 1.08 -14.48
CA LEU A 122 5.53 0.47 -13.55
C LEU A 122 4.83 -0.02 -12.27
N ILE A 123 3.94 0.79 -11.70
CA ILE A 123 3.16 0.43 -10.51
C ILE A 123 2.34 -0.85 -10.76
N ILE A 124 1.62 -0.92 -11.88
CA ILE A 124 0.80 -2.08 -12.25
C ILE A 124 1.69 -3.31 -12.48
N LEU A 125 2.82 -3.16 -13.16
CA LEU A 125 3.75 -4.26 -13.41
C LEU A 125 4.31 -4.82 -12.09
N VAL A 126 4.67 -3.94 -11.15
CA VAL A 126 5.15 -4.36 -9.82
C VAL A 126 4.06 -5.08 -9.05
N GLY A 127 2.84 -4.55 -9.04
CA GLY A 127 1.69 -5.19 -8.39
C GLY A 127 1.38 -6.58 -8.98
N ALA A 128 1.48 -6.72 -10.31
CA ALA A 128 1.25 -7.98 -11.00
C ALA A 128 2.34 -9.03 -10.74
N VAL A 129 3.61 -8.63 -10.65
CA VAL A 129 4.75 -9.55 -10.49
C VAL A 129 5.03 -9.87 -9.03
N PHE A 130 4.96 -8.88 -8.14
CA PHE A 130 5.37 -9.00 -6.73
C PHE A 130 4.19 -9.06 -5.75
N GLY A 131 2.95 -8.92 -6.26
CA GLY A 131 1.72 -8.99 -5.50
C GLY A 131 1.23 -7.64 -4.95
N ALA A 132 0.00 -7.66 -4.42
CA ALA A 132 -0.74 -6.46 -4.02
C ALA A 132 0.00 -5.56 -3.02
N GLU A 133 0.77 -6.11 -2.09
CA GLU A 133 1.45 -5.29 -1.09
C GLU A 133 2.65 -4.52 -1.64
N LEU A 134 3.47 -5.15 -2.47
CA LEU A 134 4.56 -4.43 -3.11
C LEU A 134 4.00 -3.43 -4.13
N GLY A 135 2.91 -3.76 -4.82
CA GLY A 135 2.16 -2.82 -5.65
C GLY A 135 1.72 -1.58 -4.87
N PHE A 136 1.02 -1.76 -3.74
CA PHE A 136 0.59 -0.67 -2.87
C PHE A 136 1.76 0.18 -2.38
N LEU A 137 2.82 -0.46 -1.88
CA LEU A 137 4.03 0.23 -1.42
C LEU A 137 4.69 1.02 -2.54
N THR A 138 4.85 0.45 -3.74
CA THR A 138 5.42 1.19 -4.87
C THR A 138 4.54 2.35 -5.30
N GLY A 139 3.23 2.19 -5.41
CA GLY A 139 2.33 3.27 -5.83
C GLY A 139 2.33 4.44 -4.83
N ALA A 140 2.19 4.13 -3.54
CA ALA A 140 2.17 5.13 -2.48
C ALA A 140 3.53 5.83 -2.32
N LEU A 141 4.64 5.08 -2.26
CA LEU A 141 5.98 5.65 -2.08
C LEU A 141 6.44 6.45 -3.29
N THR A 142 6.08 6.03 -4.50
CA THR A 142 6.44 6.76 -5.72
C THR A 142 5.77 8.13 -5.76
N LEU A 143 4.47 8.19 -5.48
CA LEU A 143 3.78 9.48 -5.44
C LEU A 143 4.27 10.36 -4.30
N PHE A 144 4.55 9.78 -3.14
CA PHE A 144 5.15 10.50 -2.03
C PHE A 144 6.52 11.08 -2.38
N LEU A 145 7.43 10.25 -2.90
CA LEU A 145 8.78 10.67 -3.29
C LEU A 145 8.72 11.72 -4.40
N SER A 146 7.88 11.52 -5.42
CA SER A 146 7.72 12.48 -6.51
C SER A 146 7.20 13.83 -6.00
N ALA A 147 6.16 13.82 -5.16
CA ALA A 147 5.64 15.05 -4.56
C ALA A 147 6.66 15.73 -3.64
N PHE A 148 7.48 14.96 -2.93
CA PHE A 148 8.57 15.49 -2.13
C PHE A 148 9.62 16.20 -3.00
N LEU A 149 10.03 15.56 -4.11
CA LEU A 149 11.01 16.12 -5.06
C LEU A 149 10.51 17.40 -5.75
N THR A 150 9.22 17.47 -6.08
CA THR A 150 8.64 18.63 -6.78
C THR A 150 8.05 19.69 -5.83
N GLY A 151 8.15 19.51 -4.52
CA GLY A 151 7.49 20.39 -3.53
C GLY A 151 5.96 20.34 -3.55
N GLY A 152 5.38 19.29 -4.13
CA GLY A 152 3.94 19.08 -4.30
C GLY A 152 3.24 18.42 -3.11
N VAL A 153 3.84 18.46 -1.91
CA VAL A 153 3.22 17.90 -0.70
C VAL A 153 2.05 18.79 -0.29
N GLY A 154 0.84 18.34 -0.60
CA GLY A 154 -0.40 19.07 -0.30
C GLY A 154 -1.49 18.15 0.23
N PRO A 155 -2.64 18.72 0.63
CA PRO A 155 -3.77 17.96 1.18
C PRO A 155 -4.30 16.87 0.24
N TRP A 156 -4.07 17.01 -1.06
CA TRP A 156 -4.50 16.06 -2.09
C TRP A 156 -3.55 14.88 -2.31
N LEU A 157 -2.29 14.99 -1.88
CA LEU A 157 -1.29 13.93 -2.01
C LEU A 157 -1.74 12.57 -1.45
N PRO A 158 -2.29 12.46 -0.21
CA PRO A 158 -2.68 11.16 0.33
C PRO A 158 -3.73 10.43 -0.51
N PHE A 159 -4.64 11.16 -1.14
CA PHE A 159 -5.67 10.58 -2.01
C PHE A 159 -5.05 9.99 -3.28
N GLN A 160 -4.02 10.66 -3.84
CA GLN A 160 -3.28 10.10 -4.97
C GLN A 160 -2.49 8.87 -4.54
N MET A 161 -1.83 8.89 -3.38
CA MET A 161 -1.09 7.74 -2.85
C MET A 161 -1.99 6.52 -2.67
N LEU A 162 -3.20 6.71 -2.14
CA LEU A 162 -4.21 5.66 -2.03
C LEU A 162 -4.69 5.19 -3.40
N GLY A 163 -5.02 6.13 -4.31
CA GLY A 163 -5.51 5.80 -5.64
C GLY A 163 -4.47 5.08 -6.52
N ALA A 164 -3.18 5.36 -6.34
CA ALA A 164 -2.12 4.66 -7.08
C ALA A 164 -1.68 3.36 -6.40
N GLY A 165 -1.97 3.19 -5.11
CA GLY A 165 -1.65 1.95 -4.39
C GLY A 165 -2.65 0.80 -4.62
N TRP A 166 -3.84 1.11 -5.14
CA TRP A 166 -4.92 0.16 -5.46
C TRP A 166 -5.07 -0.04 -6.95
#